data_AF-A0A260MAH3-F1
#
_entry.id   AF-A0A260MAH3-F1
#
_cell.length_a   1.000
_cell.length_b   1.000
_cell.length_c   1.000
_cell.angle_alpha   90.00
_cell.angle_beta   90.00
_cell.angle_gamma   90.00
#
_symmetry.space_group_name_H-M   'P 1'
#
loop_
_entity.id
_entity.type
_entity.pdbx_description
1 polymer ?
#
loop_
_entity_poly.entity_id
_entity_poly.type
_entity_poly.pdbx_seq_one_letter_code
_entity_poly.pdbx_strand_id
1 'polypeptide(L)'
;MLDNGNVVWDHSEPRRGANDGTSYLCHGHLARLREIVATTPKAVAWMREQLEPVKGDFEKTAPMKASSKLPISAAAVDAADETLGLLCSWAEYTAESIGQPAPDMSNTWKVLASADSTDGALRVQGMRSDGIATVDSVARWMLERIDVIATHEWVEDFTSELCDQRATNLARWPYEERPKPAKGIECPDCGHTTLVVFTPAFAPKYSTEPLLRNGKPVEVTETVNVYDRVINPGGSVSRSSRLVKRTKRYADGSPVLATVQRLNYAPPLLVQCRSSTCRAVVRESDWARMILQAG
;
A
#
# COMPACT_ATOMS: atom_id res chain seq x y z
N MET A 1 -15.83 3.35 -39.58
CA MET A 1 -17.15 3.87 -40.02
C MET A 1 -17.96 4.19 -38.78
N LEU A 2 -18.63 5.35 -38.75
CA LEU A 2 -19.46 5.76 -37.62
C LEU A 2 -20.83 5.12 -37.77
N ASP A 3 -21.27 4.36 -36.77
CA ASP A 3 -22.66 3.95 -36.63
C ASP A 3 -23.23 4.67 -35.40
N ASN A 4 -24.20 5.56 -35.62
CA ASN A 4 -25.03 6.20 -34.58
C ASN A 4 -24.35 7.12 -33.54
N GLY A 5 -23.22 7.75 -33.84
CA GLY A 5 -22.69 8.87 -33.03
C GLY A 5 -22.20 8.52 -31.62
N ASN A 6 -22.18 7.24 -31.26
CA ASN A 6 -21.50 6.72 -30.09
C ASN A 6 -20.16 6.12 -30.51
N VAL A 7 -19.08 6.51 -29.82
CA VAL A 7 -17.77 5.86 -29.97
C VAL A 7 -17.89 4.46 -29.39
N VAL A 8 -18.25 3.49 -30.22
CA VAL A 8 -18.09 2.07 -29.91
C VAL A 8 -16.62 1.75 -30.09
N TRP A 9 -15.93 1.48 -28.98
CA TRP A 9 -14.55 1.01 -28.97
C TRP A 9 -14.55 -0.45 -29.42
N ASP A 10 -14.31 -0.65 -30.72
CA ASP A 10 -14.09 -1.97 -31.27
C ASP A 10 -12.64 -2.37 -31.00
N HIS A 11 -12.43 -3.26 -30.03
CA HIS A 11 -11.11 -3.77 -29.64
C HIS A 11 -10.51 -4.76 -30.67
N SER A 12 -11.21 -5.06 -31.78
CA SER A 12 -10.77 -6.10 -32.73
C SER A 12 -9.85 -5.61 -33.84
N GLU A 13 -9.69 -4.30 -34.04
CA GLU A 13 -8.76 -3.73 -35.03
C GLU A 13 -7.91 -2.61 -34.43
N PRO A 14 -6.57 -2.77 -34.35
CA PRO A 14 -5.69 -1.72 -33.87
C PRO A 14 -5.67 -0.57 -34.89
N ARG A 15 -6.26 0.57 -34.53
CA ARG A 15 -6.30 1.75 -35.40
C ARG A 15 -5.14 2.67 -35.07
N ARG A 16 -4.41 3.10 -36.10
CA ARG A 16 -3.42 4.18 -35.96
C ARG A 16 -4.08 5.42 -35.36
N GLY A 17 -3.54 5.88 -34.24
CA GLY A 17 -3.95 7.08 -33.54
C GLY A 17 -3.78 8.34 -34.41
N ALA A 18 -4.50 9.40 -34.04
CA ALA A 18 -4.52 10.67 -34.77
C ALA A 18 -3.18 11.45 -34.80
N ASN A 19 -2.10 10.89 -34.27
CA ASN A 19 -0.75 11.46 -34.34
C ASN A 19 -0.07 11.01 -35.64
N ASP A 20 0.08 11.94 -36.58
CA ASP A 20 0.88 11.85 -37.82
C ASP A 20 0.68 10.57 -38.67
N GLY A 21 -0.34 9.77 -38.38
CA GLY A 21 -0.61 8.48 -39.02
C GLY A 21 0.44 7.40 -38.76
N THR A 22 1.36 7.59 -37.81
CA THR A 22 2.46 6.65 -37.52
C THR A 22 2.37 6.00 -36.14
N SER A 23 1.66 6.62 -35.20
CA SER A 23 1.46 6.09 -33.86
C SER A 23 0.10 5.38 -33.72
N TYR A 24 0.01 4.38 -32.84
CA TYR A 24 -1.26 3.80 -32.38
C TYR A 24 -1.91 4.61 -31.25
N LEU A 25 -1.18 5.52 -30.60
CA LEU A 25 -1.72 6.42 -29.58
C LEU A 25 -2.06 7.80 -30.15
N CYS A 26 -3.14 8.42 -29.65
CA CYS A 26 -3.40 9.83 -29.88
C CYS A 26 -2.46 10.72 -29.04
N HIS A 27 -2.39 12.02 -29.35
CA HIS A 27 -1.51 12.97 -28.64
C HIS A 27 -1.68 12.93 -27.12
N GLY A 28 -2.93 12.88 -26.66
CA GLY A 28 -3.26 12.81 -25.23
C GLY A 28 -2.78 11.52 -24.56
N HIS A 29 -3.03 10.36 -25.17
CA HIS A 29 -2.61 9.07 -24.62
C HIS A 29 -1.08 8.91 -24.65
N LEU A 30 -0.40 9.42 -25.68
CA LEU A 30 1.06 9.42 -25.73
C LEU A 30 1.66 10.32 -24.63
N ALA A 31 1.11 11.52 -24.43
CA ALA A 31 1.52 12.39 -23.34
C ALA A 31 1.28 11.74 -21.97
N ARG A 32 0.13 11.05 -21.82
CA ARG A 32 -0.21 10.31 -20.59
C ARG A 32 0.75 9.17 -20.32
N LEU A 33 1.10 8.38 -21.34
CA LEU A 33 2.06 7.29 -21.22
C LEU A 33 3.43 7.82 -20.78
N ARG A 34 3.92 8.90 -21.43
CA ARG A 34 5.17 9.58 -21.04
C ARG A 34 5.15 10.00 -19.57
N GLU A 35 4.07 10.66 -19.14
CA GLU A 35 3.90 11.10 -17.75
C GLU A 35 3.93 9.92 -16.77
N ILE A 36 3.18 8.85 -17.06
CA ILE A 36 3.09 7.69 -16.17
C ILE A 36 4.45 7.00 -16.06
N VAL A 37 5.13 6.74 -17.18
CA VAL A 37 6.47 6.11 -17.17
C VAL A 37 7.47 6.98 -16.40
N ALA A 38 7.49 8.30 -16.66
CA ALA A 38 8.39 9.24 -15.98
C ALA A 38 8.13 9.33 -14.47
N THR A 39 6.88 9.14 -14.03
CA THR A 39 6.51 9.22 -12.61
C THR A 39 6.55 7.87 -11.89
N THR A 40 6.79 6.75 -12.58
CA THR A 40 6.89 5.41 -11.98
C THR A 40 7.96 5.29 -10.90
N PRO A 41 9.18 5.80 -11.09
CA PRO A 41 10.19 5.75 -10.03
C PRO A 41 9.71 6.41 -8.73
N LYS A 42 9.05 7.57 -8.84
CA LYS A 42 8.48 8.28 -7.68
C LYS A 42 7.36 7.49 -7.00
N ALA A 43 6.47 6.86 -7.77
CA ALA A 43 5.38 6.05 -7.22
C ALA A 43 5.89 4.83 -6.47
N VAL A 44 6.90 4.17 -7.04
CA VAL A 44 7.55 2.99 -6.44
C VAL A 44 8.26 3.39 -5.14
N ALA A 45 9.02 4.49 -5.15
CA ALA A 45 9.64 5.03 -3.95
C ALA A 45 8.60 5.34 -2.86
N TRP A 46 7.52 6.04 -3.23
CA TRP A 46 6.41 6.35 -2.32
C TRP A 46 5.80 5.11 -1.68
N MET A 47 5.48 4.08 -2.47
CA MET A 47 4.91 2.83 -1.95
C MET A 47 5.87 2.10 -0.99
N ARG A 48 7.18 2.14 -1.25
CA ARG A 48 8.18 1.55 -0.33
C ARG A 48 8.29 2.31 0.99
N GLU A 49 7.96 3.60 1.02
CA GLU A 49 7.89 4.40 2.24
C GLU A 49 6.63 4.08 3.08
N GLN A 50 5.59 3.50 2.47
CA GLN A 50 4.34 3.13 3.15
C GLN A 50 4.51 1.82 3.94
N LEU A 51 5.11 1.88 5.12
CA LEU A 51 5.10 0.78 6.09
C LEU A 51 3.93 0.95 7.07
N GLU A 52 2.83 0.23 6.84
CA GLU A 52 1.66 0.27 7.74
C GLU A 52 1.85 -0.68 8.92
N PRO A 53 1.70 -0.24 10.18
CA PRO A 53 1.54 -1.15 11.30
C PRO A 53 0.29 -2.02 11.08
N VAL A 54 0.42 -3.34 11.18
CA VAL A 54 -0.72 -4.27 11.11
C VAL A 54 -1.70 -3.88 12.23
N LYS A 55 -2.93 -3.52 11.86
CA LYS A 55 -4.06 -3.50 12.79
C LYS A 55 -4.33 -4.95 13.21
N GLY A 56 -3.63 -5.37 14.25
CA GLY A 56 -3.83 -6.68 14.84
C GLY A 56 -5.13 -6.71 15.61
N ASP A 57 -6.21 -7.20 14.99
CA ASP A 57 -7.16 -8.00 15.74
C ASP A 57 -6.46 -9.32 16.06
N PHE A 58 -5.73 -9.33 17.18
CA PHE A 58 -5.08 -10.53 17.71
C PHE A 58 -6.08 -11.56 18.28
N GLU A 59 -7.39 -11.36 18.07
CA GLU A 59 -8.41 -12.32 18.49
C GLU A 59 -8.76 -13.33 17.39
N LYS A 60 -8.26 -14.56 17.61
CA LYS A 60 -8.89 -15.83 17.26
C LYS A 60 -8.93 -16.27 15.78
N THR A 61 -7.87 -16.04 15.01
CA THR A 61 -7.61 -16.89 13.83
C THR A 61 -6.26 -17.58 13.95
N ALA A 62 -6.29 -18.91 13.87
CA ALA A 62 -5.09 -19.73 13.88
C ALA A 62 -4.17 -19.30 12.72
N PRO A 63 -2.85 -19.17 12.96
CA PRO A 63 -1.94 -18.69 11.94
C PRO A 63 -1.87 -19.69 10.77
N MET A 64 -2.27 -19.26 9.57
CA MET A 64 -1.93 -19.98 8.35
C MET A 64 -0.41 -19.96 8.20
N LYS A 65 0.18 -21.11 7.87
CA LYS A 65 1.63 -21.38 7.88
C LYS A 65 2.47 -20.56 6.87
N ALA A 66 1.88 -19.61 6.14
CA ALA A 66 2.53 -18.89 5.04
C ALA A 66 2.48 -17.35 5.14
N SER A 67 1.84 -16.75 6.14
CA SER A 67 1.90 -15.28 6.32
C SER A 67 2.99 -14.89 7.30
N SER A 68 3.82 -13.92 6.91
CA SER A 68 4.92 -13.40 7.73
C SER A 68 4.37 -12.74 9.00
N LYS A 69 4.98 -13.07 10.14
CA LYS A 69 4.64 -12.59 11.50
C LYS A 69 5.26 -11.22 11.78
N LEU A 70 5.13 -10.24 10.88
CA LEU A 70 5.58 -8.89 11.17
C LEU A 70 4.39 -8.01 11.53
N PRO A 71 4.51 -7.15 12.56
CA PRO A 71 3.48 -6.18 12.93
C PRO A 71 3.38 -5.04 11.91
N ILE A 72 3.85 -5.23 10.68
CA ILE A 72 3.87 -4.27 9.57
C ILE A 72 3.39 -5.00 8.31
N SER A 73 2.39 -4.44 7.61
CA SER A 73 1.88 -4.97 6.35
C SER A 73 2.89 -4.69 5.24
N ALA A 74 3.36 -5.74 4.55
CA ALA A 74 4.29 -5.62 3.43
C ALA A 74 3.58 -5.34 2.08
N ALA A 75 2.26 -5.19 2.07
CA ALA A 75 1.47 -5.11 0.83
C ALA A 75 1.87 -3.93 -0.08
N ALA A 76 2.33 -2.82 0.49
CA ALA A 76 2.81 -1.68 -0.30
C ALA A 76 4.17 -1.99 -0.97
N VAL A 77 5.02 -2.75 -0.29
CA VAL A 77 6.31 -3.22 -0.85
C VAL A 77 6.06 -4.23 -1.96
N ASP A 78 5.12 -5.17 -1.76
CA ASP A 78 4.72 -6.14 -2.78
C ASP A 78 4.18 -5.41 -4.04
N ALA A 79 3.30 -4.42 -3.87
CA ALA A 79 2.77 -3.63 -4.98
C ALA A 79 3.86 -2.79 -5.68
N ALA A 80 4.86 -2.31 -4.94
CA ALA A 80 6.01 -1.62 -5.51
C ALA A 80 6.87 -2.57 -6.36
N ASP A 81 7.11 -3.78 -5.87
CA ASP A 81 7.84 -4.83 -6.58
C ASP A 81 7.07 -5.33 -7.82
N GLU A 82 5.74 -5.47 -7.75
CA GLU A 82 4.88 -5.77 -8.91
C GLU A 82 4.90 -4.67 -9.97
N THR A 83 4.95 -3.39 -9.55
CA THR A 83 5.04 -2.26 -10.48
C THR A 83 6.38 -2.25 -11.22
N LEU A 84 7.48 -2.59 -10.53
CA LEU A 84 8.76 -2.78 -11.19
C LEU A 84 8.72 -4.00 -12.13
N GLY A 85 8.18 -5.12 -11.67
CA GLY A 85 8.04 -6.34 -12.47
C GLY A 85 7.32 -6.08 -13.78
N LEU A 86 6.20 -5.33 -13.73
CA LEU A 86 5.46 -4.94 -14.91
C LEU A 86 6.31 -4.07 -15.86
N LEU A 87 6.95 -3.03 -15.33
CA LEU A 87 7.77 -2.12 -16.15
C LEU A 87 8.95 -2.85 -16.81
N CYS A 88 9.60 -3.76 -16.09
CA CYS A 88 10.68 -4.59 -16.61
C CYS A 88 10.19 -5.56 -17.70
N SER A 89 9.06 -6.24 -17.50
CA SER A 89 8.48 -7.14 -18.51
C SER A 89 8.18 -6.39 -19.81
N TRP A 90 7.58 -5.20 -19.73
CA TRP A 90 7.34 -4.37 -20.90
C TRP A 90 8.63 -3.86 -21.54
N ALA A 91 9.66 -3.54 -20.76
CA ALA A 91 10.96 -3.15 -21.30
C ALA A 91 11.69 -4.31 -22.02
N GLU A 92 11.64 -5.53 -21.47
CA GLU A 92 12.17 -6.74 -22.12
C GLU A 92 11.41 -7.03 -23.42
N TYR A 93 10.07 -7.01 -23.39
CA TYR A 93 9.24 -7.21 -24.58
C TYR A 93 9.45 -6.12 -25.64
N THR A 94 9.59 -4.87 -25.22
CA THR A 94 9.92 -3.75 -26.11
C THR A 94 11.27 -3.97 -26.76
N ALA A 95 12.30 -4.34 -25.98
CA ALA A 95 13.65 -4.57 -26.46
C ALA A 95 13.70 -5.66 -27.54
N GLU A 96 12.99 -6.76 -27.32
CA GLU A 96 12.82 -7.83 -28.31
C GLU A 96 12.11 -7.32 -29.57
N SER A 97 10.99 -6.61 -29.41
CA SER A 97 10.19 -6.08 -30.52
C SER A 97 10.94 -5.10 -31.42
N ILE A 98 11.83 -4.28 -30.85
CA ILE A 98 12.61 -3.29 -31.60
C ILE A 98 14.02 -3.78 -31.97
N GLY A 99 14.40 -5.00 -31.58
CA GLY A 99 15.73 -5.58 -31.83
C GLY A 99 16.88 -4.83 -31.14
N GLN A 100 16.66 -4.28 -29.94
CA GLN A 100 17.67 -3.57 -29.15
C GLN A 100 17.97 -4.29 -27.83
N PRO A 101 19.13 -4.03 -27.20
CA PRO A 101 19.39 -4.56 -25.86
C PRO A 101 18.41 -3.98 -24.83
N ALA A 102 17.90 -4.85 -23.97
CA ALA A 102 17.09 -4.49 -22.80
C ALA A 102 17.90 -3.62 -21.81
N PRO A 103 17.23 -2.81 -20.98
CA PRO A 103 17.92 -2.03 -19.96
C PRO A 103 18.57 -2.93 -18.91
N ASP A 104 19.55 -2.38 -18.18
CA ASP A 104 20.18 -3.10 -17.06
C ASP A 104 19.17 -3.34 -15.93
N MET A 105 18.91 -4.62 -15.65
CA MET A 105 18.04 -5.09 -14.58
C MET A 105 18.79 -5.98 -13.57
N SER A 106 20.12 -5.92 -13.54
CA SER A 106 20.97 -6.77 -12.68
C SER A 106 20.65 -6.65 -11.19
N ASN A 107 20.17 -5.49 -10.76
CA ASN A 107 19.76 -5.18 -9.39
C ASN A 107 18.33 -5.61 -9.04
N THR A 108 17.79 -6.64 -9.72
CA THR A 108 16.47 -7.21 -9.45
C THR A 108 16.55 -8.66 -8.96
N TRP A 109 15.49 -9.14 -8.32
CA TRP A 109 15.23 -10.55 -8.09
C TRP A 109 14.43 -11.08 -9.27
N LYS A 110 14.96 -12.10 -9.94
CA LYS A 110 14.28 -12.79 -11.02
C LYS A 110 13.88 -14.21 -10.58
N VAL A 111 12.70 -14.65 -10.98
CA VAL A 111 12.17 -16.00 -10.75
C VAL A 111 11.63 -16.58 -12.06
N LEU A 112 11.48 -17.89 -12.14
CA LEU A 112 10.78 -18.51 -13.27
C LEU A 112 9.37 -17.96 -13.39
N ALA A 113 8.96 -17.60 -14.61
CA ALA A 113 7.66 -17.00 -14.87
C ALA A 113 6.49 -17.90 -14.43
N SER A 114 6.69 -19.22 -14.49
CA SER A 114 5.80 -20.23 -13.94
C SER A 114 6.63 -21.42 -13.43
N ALA A 115 6.12 -22.18 -12.46
CA ALA A 115 6.70 -23.46 -12.08
C ALA A 115 6.71 -24.46 -13.26
N ASP A 116 5.81 -24.26 -14.22
CA ASP A 116 5.64 -25.09 -15.42
C ASP A 116 6.27 -24.46 -16.68
N SER A 117 7.01 -23.34 -16.54
CA SER A 117 7.71 -22.70 -17.66
C SER A 117 8.86 -23.60 -18.13
N THR A 118 8.75 -24.12 -19.34
CA THR A 118 9.72 -25.02 -19.98
C THR A 118 10.77 -24.29 -20.80
N ASP A 119 10.53 -23.01 -21.12
CA ASP A 119 11.43 -22.10 -21.83
C ASP A 119 12.48 -21.45 -20.90
N GLY A 120 12.33 -21.61 -19.58
CA GLY A 120 13.23 -21.03 -18.60
C GLY A 120 13.11 -19.51 -18.48
N ALA A 121 11.99 -18.93 -18.96
CA ALA A 121 11.76 -17.49 -18.93
C ALA A 121 11.77 -16.97 -17.48
N LEU A 122 12.66 -16.01 -17.22
CA LEU A 122 12.82 -15.37 -15.92
C LEU A 122 12.08 -14.03 -15.91
N ARG A 123 11.17 -13.84 -14.95
CA ARG A 123 10.48 -12.57 -14.71
C ARG A 123 11.04 -11.85 -13.49
N VAL A 124 11.05 -10.53 -13.53
CA VAL A 124 11.39 -9.70 -12.36
C VAL A 124 10.26 -9.80 -11.33
N GLN A 125 10.58 -10.28 -10.13
CA GLN A 125 9.64 -10.45 -9.01
C GLN A 125 9.77 -9.30 -7.99
N GLY A 126 10.92 -8.63 -7.92
CA GLY A 126 11.12 -7.55 -6.97
C GLY A 126 12.50 -6.92 -6.99
N MET A 127 12.67 -5.90 -6.15
CA MET A 127 13.89 -5.11 -6.05
C MET A 127 14.93 -5.69 -5.09
N ARG A 128 16.21 -5.52 -5.40
CA ARG A 128 17.30 -5.62 -4.41
C ARG A 128 17.43 -4.30 -3.62
N SER A 129 18.35 -4.24 -2.65
CA SER A 129 18.52 -3.12 -1.72
C SER A 129 18.60 -1.71 -2.36
N ASP A 130 19.06 -1.60 -3.61
CA ASP A 130 19.14 -0.33 -4.38
C ASP A 130 18.20 -0.29 -5.60
N GLY A 131 17.11 -1.07 -5.59
CA GLY A 131 16.26 -1.27 -6.77
C GLY A 131 15.54 -0.03 -7.31
N ILE A 132 15.48 1.08 -6.57
CA ILE A 132 14.92 2.35 -7.08
C ILE A 132 15.75 2.90 -8.25
N ALA A 133 17.09 2.77 -8.20
CA ALA A 133 17.95 3.17 -9.30
C ALA A 133 17.68 2.34 -10.56
N THR A 134 17.32 1.06 -10.39
CA THR A 134 16.90 0.20 -11.50
C THR A 134 15.58 0.66 -12.10
N VAL A 135 14.58 0.99 -11.27
CA VAL A 135 13.28 1.51 -11.75
C VAL A 135 13.48 2.77 -12.60
N ASP A 136 14.34 3.67 -12.12
CA ASP A 136 14.69 4.91 -12.83
C ASP A 136 15.45 4.65 -14.14
N SER A 137 16.41 3.71 -14.13
CA SER A 137 17.13 3.26 -15.34
C SER A 137 16.18 2.70 -16.40
N VAL A 138 15.28 1.80 -16.02
CA VAL A 138 14.29 1.19 -16.93
C VAL A 138 13.31 2.24 -17.45
N ALA A 139 12.79 3.12 -16.58
CA ALA A 139 11.90 4.19 -16.99
C ALA A 139 12.56 5.15 -17.99
N ARG A 140 13.82 5.54 -17.76
CA ARG A 140 14.59 6.36 -18.70
C ARG A 140 14.77 5.67 -20.05
N TRP A 141 15.17 4.40 -20.04
CA TRP A 141 15.34 3.62 -21.27
C TRP A 141 14.06 3.55 -22.10
N MET A 142 12.90 3.37 -21.45
CA MET A 142 11.59 3.39 -22.09
C MET A 142 11.23 4.79 -22.64
N LEU A 143 11.50 5.86 -21.87
CA LEU A 143 11.22 7.23 -22.30
C LEU A 143 12.03 7.66 -23.53
N GLU A 144 13.30 7.26 -23.60
CA GLU A 144 14.17 7.50 -24.77
C GLU A 144 13.62 6.86 -26.06
N ARG A 145 12.78 5.83 -25.92
CA ARG A 145 12.22 5.03 -27.03
C ARG A 145 10.73 5.22 -27.19
N ILE A 146 10.12 6.15 -26.45
CA ILE A 146 8.66 6.22 -26.34
C ILE A 146 7.97 6.50 -27.68
N ASP A 147 8.61 7.27 -28.56
CA ASP A 147 8.09 7.54 -29.90
C ASP A 147 8.09 6.29 -30.79
N VAL A 148 9.10 5.43 -30.66
CA VAL A 148 9.18 4.14 -31.38
C VAL A 148 8.16 3.16 -30.81
N ILE A 149 8.10 3.04 -29.48
CA ILE A 149 7.11 2.23 -28.75
C ILE A 149 5.69 2.57 -29.23
N ALA A 150 5.40 3.86 -29.39
CA ALA A 150 4.10 4.35 -29.82
C ALA A 150 3.70 3.94 -31.25
N THR A 151 4.61 3.39 -32.05
CA THR A 151 4.33 2.88 -33.41
C THR A 151 3.97 1.39 -33.46
N HIS A 152 3.98 0.69 -32.32
CA HIS A 152 3.61 -0.72 -32.25
C HIS A 152 2.15 -0.91 -31.83
N GLU A 153 1.50 -1.97 -32.33
CA GLU A 153 0.08 -2.26 -32.06
C GLU A 153 -0.19 -2.61 -30.58
N TRP A 154 0.76 -3.24 -29.91
CA TRP A 154 0.65 -3.64 -28.50
C TRP A 154 0.77 -2.47 -27.50
N VAL A 155 1.03 -1.25 -27.98
CA VAL A 155 1.21 -0.09 -27.09
C VAL A 155 -0.06 0.26 -26.31
N GLU A 156 -1.24 -0.10 -26.85
CA GLU A 156 -2.52 0.08 -26.17
C GLU A 156 -2.58 -0.77 -24.90
N ASP A 157 -2.20 -2.05 -24.99
CA ASP A 157 -2.15 -2.97 -23.85
C ASP A 157 -1.16 -2.48 -22.80
N PHE A 158 0.05 -2.10 -23.22
CA PHE A 158 1.05 -1.51 -22.33
C PHE A 158 0.52 -0.28 -21.59
N THR A 159 -0.12 0.63 -22.33
CA THR A 159 -0.65 1.86 -21.75
C THR A 159 -1.77 1.58 -20.77
N SER A 160 -2.71 0.68 -21.12
CA SER A 160 -3.84 0.31 -20.26
C SER A 160 -3.36 -0.35 -18.98
N GLU A 161 -2.49 -1.37 -19.08
CA GLU A 161 -2.04 -2.14 -17.93
C GLU A 161 -1.26 -1.26 -16.93
N LEU A 162 -0.39 -0.38 -17.43
CA LEU A 162 0.36 0.55 -16.59
C LEU A 162 -0.56 1.62 -15.96
N CYS A 163 -1.57 2.10 -16.68
CA CYS A 163 -2.58 3.03 -16.15
C CYS A 163 -3.42 2.38 -15.04
N ASP A 164 -3.90 1.16 -15.26
CA ASP A 164 -4.77 0.44 -14.34
C ASP A 164 -4.02 0.04 -13.06
N GLN A 165 -2.80 -0.47 -13.20
CA GLN A 165 -1.94 -0.76 -12.06
C GLN A 165 -1.63 0.52 -11.28
N ARG A 166 -1.29 1.63 -11.96
CA ARG A 166 -1.06 2.93 -11.31
C ARG A 166 -2.30 3.44 -10.59
N ALA A 167 -3.47 3.37 -11.20
CA ALA A 167 -4.73 3.84 -10.62
C ALA A 167 -5.08 3.02 -9.36
N THR A 168 -4.92 1.70 -9.43
CA THR A 168 -5.14 0.77 -8.31
C THR A 168 -4.19 1.09 -7.16
N ASN A 169 -2.89 1.22 -7.44
CA ASN A 169 -1.88 1.50 -6.44
C ASN A 169 -2.08 2.88 -5.78
N LEU A 170 -2.36 3.93 -6.55
CA LEU A 170 -2.62 5.26 -5.98
C LEU A 170 -4.01 5.43 -5.35
N ALA A 171 -4.95 4.54 -5.63
CA ALA A 171 -6.21 4.50 -4.88
C ALA A 171 -5.99 3.95 -3.46
N ARG A 172 -5.06 2.98 -3.32
CA ARG A 172 -4.71 2.36 -2.04
C ARG A 172 -3.67 3.15 -1.26
N TRP A 173 -2.65 3.68 -1.94
CA TRP A 173 -1.54 4.46 -1.38
C TRP A 173 -1.41 5.81 -2.12
N PRO A 174 -2.35 6.75 -1.90
CA PRO A 174 -2.32 8.04 -2.59
C PRO A 174 -1.11 8.87 -2.13
N TYR A 175 -0.55 9.70 -3.02
CA TYR A 175 0.56 10.61 -2.69
C TYR A 175 0.19 11.67 -1.64
N GLU A 176 -1.08 12.04 -1.59
CA GLU A 176 -1.66 12.99 -0.65
C GLU A 176 -2.86 12.33 0.01
N GLU A 177 -3.09 12.65 1.28
CA GLU A 177 -4.24 12.14 1.99
C GLU A 177 -5.53 12.66 1.33
N ARG A 178 -6.26 11.77 0.65
CA ARG A 178 -7.47 12.17 -0.08
C ARG A 178 -8.57 12.55 0.91
N PRO A 179 -9.32 13.64 0.65
CA PRO A 179 -10.48 13.97 1.46
C PRO A 179 -11.49 12.81 1.42
N LYS A 180 -11.90 12.33 2.59
CA LYS A 180 -12.81 11.20 2.71
C LYS A 180 -14.24 11.72 2.82
N PRO A 181 -15.19 11.26 1.99
CA PRO A 181 -16.57 11.67 2.13
C PRO A 181 -17.13 11.18 3.47
N ALA A 182 -17.77 12.09 4.21
CA ALA A 182 -18.52 11.78 5.41
C ALA A 182 -19.83 11.07 5.00
N LYS A 183 -19.85 9.74 5.10
CA LYS A 183 -21.01 8.94 4.73
C LYS A 183 -22.15 9.18 5.72
N GLY A 184 -23.35 9.48 5.21
CA GLY A 184 -24.56 9.58 6.02
C GLY A 184 -24.67 10.84 6.89
N ILE A 185 -23.77 11.82 6.73
CA ILE A 185 -23.80 13.07 7.48
C ILE A 185 -24.07 14.22 6.51
N GLU A 186 -25.15 14.95 6.77
CA GLU A 186 -25.54 16.12 5.97
C GLU A 186 -24.74 17.36 6.37
N CYS A 187 -24.46 18.22 5.40
CA CYS A 187 -23.88 19.53 5.69
C CYS A 187 -24.89 20.37 6.49
N PRO A 188 -24.50 20.98 7.63
CA PRO A 188 -25.42 21.77 8.44
C PRO A 188 -25.95 23.01 7.71
N ASP A 189 -25.20 23.52 6.73
CA ASP A 189 -25.56 24.75 6.01
C ASP A 189 -26.45 24.48 4.79
N CYS A 190 -26.22 23.38 4.05
CA CYS A 190 -26.98 23.10 2.81
C CYS A 190 -27.79 21.80 2.82
N GLY A 191 -27.75 21.00 3.89
CA GLY A 191 -28.50 19.75 4.02
C GLY A 191 -28.04 18.61 3.09
N HIS A 192 -27.06 18.81 2.21
CA HIS A 192 -26.60 17.78 1.29
C HIS A 192 -25.50 16.90 1.90
N THR A 193 -25.48 15.61 1.57
CA THR A 193 -24.46 14.62 1.97
C THR A 193 -23.14 14.80 1.18
N THR A 194 -22.55 15.99 1.30
CA THR A 194 -21.40 16.43 0.52
C THR A 194 -20.21 16.80 1.40
N LEU A 195 -20.28 16.55 2.71
CA LEU A 195 -19.17 16.79 3.61
C LEU A 195 -17.99 15.87 3.29
N VAL A 196 -16.80 16.45 3.27
CA VAL A 196 -15.52 15.75 3.14
C VAL A 196 -14.65 16.05 4.36
N VAL A 197 -13.96 15.03 4.83
CA VAL A 197 -13.04 15.07 5.96
C VAL A 197 -11.63 15.06 5.40
N PHE A 198 -10.87 16.10 5.68
CA PHE A 198 -9.44 16.19 5.45
C PHE A 198 -8.77 15.73 6.73
N THR A 199 -8.19 14.53 6.68
CA THR A 199 -7.39 14.03 7.79
C THR A 199 -6.08 14.83 7.88
N PRO A 200 -5.60 15.08 9.11
CA PRO A 200 -4.39 15.86 9.30
C PRO A 200 -3.15 15.09 8.82
N ALA A 201 -2.25 15.80 8.14
CA ALA A 201 -1.04 15.23 7.52
C ALA A 201 -0.06 14.52 8.47
N PHE A 202 -0.23 14.66 9.78
CA PHE A 202 0.59 14.02 10.79
C PHE A 202 -0.27 13.25 11.78
N ALA A 203 0.20 12.07 12.18
CA ALA A 203 -0.45 11.29 13.22
C ALA A 203 -0.51 12.10 14.54
N PRO A 204 -1.55 11.88 15.37
CA PRO A 204 -1.59 12.46 16.70
C PRO A 204 -0.35 12.05 17.50
N LYS A 205 0.25 12.99 18.21
CA LYS A 205 1.42 12.75 19.05
C LYS A 205 0.96 12.28 20.42
N TYR A 206 1.38 11.08 20.80
CA TYR A 206 1.14 10.51 22.11
C TYR A 206 2.42 10.53 22.96
N SER A 207 2.31 10.74 24.27
CA SER A 207 3.34 10.37 25.24
C SER A 207 2.96 9.05 25.86
N THR A 208 3.95 8.17 26.00
CA THR A 208 3.80 6.92 26.74
C THR A 208 4.32 7.19 28.15
N GLU A 209 3.43 7.16 29.14
CA GLU A 209 3.76 7.36 30.54
C GLU A 209 3.50 6.07 31.32
N PRO A 210 4.29 5.75 32.35
CA PRO A 210 4.03 4.60 33.21
C PRO A 210 2.68 4.80 33.92
N LEU A 211 1.84 3.77 33.89
CA LEU A 211 0.61 3.73 34.65
C LEU A 211 0.97 3.69 36.14
N LEU A 212 0.54 4.70 36.88
CA LEU A 212 0.74 4.77 38.32
C LEU A 212 -0.51 4.29 39.06
N ARG A 213 -0.34 3.39 40.03
CA ARG A 213 -1.36 3.02 41.01
C ARG A 213 -0.81 3.32 42.40
N ASN A 214 -1.50 4.17 43.15
CA ASN A 214 -1.05 4.68 44.46
C ASN A 214 0.37 5.29 44.40
N GLY A 215 0.65 6.04 43.32
CA GLY A 215 1.94 6.72 43.12
C GLY A 215 3.11 5.81 42.72
N LYS A 216 2.89 4.51 42.49
CA LYS A 216 3.93 3.58 42.04
C LYS A 216 3.63 3.02 40.65
N PRO A 217 4.66 2.82 39.79
CA PRO A 217 4.47 2.16 38.50
C PRO A 217 3.88 0.77 38.65
N VAL A 218 2.90 0.45 37.81
CA VAL A 218 2.28 -0.87 37.77
C VAL A 218 3.13 -1.79 36.90
N GLU A 219 3.59 -2.91 37.44
CA GLU A 219 4.29 -3.94 36.68
C GLU A 219 3.30 -4.85 35.93
N VAL A 220 3.65 -5.26 34.72
CA VAL A 220 2.86 -6.21 33.93
C VAL A 220 3.13 -7.63 34.45
N THR A 221 2.07 -8.31 34.91
CA THR A 221 2.13 -9.72 35.31
C THR A 221 1.52 -10.61 34.26
N GLU A 222 2.20 -11.70 33.93
CA GLU A 222 1.68 -12.79 33.10
C GLU A 222 1.41 -14.03 33.95
N THR A 223 0.47 -14.86 33.52
CA THR A 223 0.21 -16.16 34.16
C THR A 223 0.96 -17.23 33.38
N VAL A 224 1.89 -17.91 34.05
CA VAL A 224 2.75 -18.94 33.44
C VAL A 224 2.43 -20.29 34.05
N ASN A 225 2.31 -21.33 33.22
CA ASN A 225 2.25 -22.71 33.68
C ASN A 225 3.63 -23.18 34.12
N VAL A 226 3.75 -23.53 35.39
CA VAL A 226 4.94 -24.17 35.95
C VAL A 226 4.65 -25.65 36.10
N TYR A 227 5.53 -26.49 35.55
CA TYR A 227 5.42 -27.94 35.59
C TYR A 227 6.42 -28.49 36.60
N ASP A 228 5.91 -29.00 37.72
CA ASP A 228 6.73 -29.67 38.72
C ASP A 228 6.76 -31.18 38.42
N ARG A 229 7.95 -31.78 38.47
CA ARG A 229 8.11 -33.24 38.42
C ARG A 229 7.82 -33.81 39.80
N VAL A 230 6.80 -34.67 39.88
CA VAL A 230 6.46 -35.37 41.13
C VAL A 230 6.87 -36.83 40.96
N ILE A 231 7.76 -37.31 41.84
CA ILE A 231 8.14 -38.71 41.91
C ILE A 231 7.14 -39.40 42.84
N ASN A 232 6.34 -40.30 42.29
CA ASN A 232 5.35 -41.04 43.07
C ASN A 232 6.02 -42.17 43.87
N PRO A 233 5.42 -42.61 44.99
CA PRO A 233 5.85 -43.81 45.69
C PRO A 233 5.72 -45.02 44.74
N GLY A 234 6.85 -45.54 44.26
CA GLY A 234 6.91 -46.56 43.19
C GLY A 234 7.79 -46.18 42.00
N GLY A 235 8.40 -44.98 42.00
CA GLY A 235 9.39 -44.57 41.00
C GLY A 235 8.82 -44.02 39.69
N SER A 236 7.49 -43.97 39.55
CA SER A 236 6.85 -43.31 38.39
C SER A 236 6.92 -41.79 38.53
N VAL A 237 7.17 -41.09 37.41
CA VAL A 237 7.26 -39.63 37.37
C VAL A 237 5.98 -39.08 36.75
N SER A 238 5.24 -38.26 37.50
CA SER A 238 4.09 -37.51 37.00
C SER A 238 4.42 -36.02 36.87
N ARG A 239 3.67 -35.30 36.01
CA ARG A 239 3.77 -33.84 35.88
C ARG A 239 2.56 -33.21 36.56
N SER A 240 2.82 -32.40 37.57
CA SER A 240 1.82 -31.50 38.14
C SER A 240 2.00 -30.13 37.49
N SER A 241 0.92 -29.55 36.98
CA SER A 241 0.93 -28.17 36.45
C SER A 241 0.24 -27.23 37.44
N ARG A 242 0.89 -26.11 37.75
CA ARG A 242 0.30 -25.03 38.52
C ARG A 242 0.45 -23.71 37.79
N LEU A 243 -0.58 -22.87 37.84
CA LEU A 243 -0.55 -21.52 37.29
C LEU A 243 0.10 -20.57 38.30
N VAL A 244 1.18 -19.91 37.91
CA VAL A 244 1.87 -18.92 38.74
C VAL A 244 1.85 -17.57 38.04
N LYS A 245 1.53 -16.50 38.77
CA LYS A 245 1.67 -15.13 38.24
C LYS A 245 3.13 -14.70 38.36
N ARG A 246 3.73 -14.27 37.25
CA ARG A 246 5.11 -13.79 37.18
C ARG A 246 5.14 -12.39 36.58
N THR A 247 5.93 -11.49 37.15
CA THR A 247 6.23 -10.20 36.53
C THR A 247 7.00 -10.44 35.23
N LYS A 248 6.51 -9.86 34.14
CA LYS A 248 7.19 -9.86 32.84
C LYS A 248 8.42 -8.95 32.92
N ARG A 249 9.55 -9.38 32.36
CA ARG A 249 10.81 -8.63 32.37
C ARG A 249 11.38 -8.49 30.96
N TYR A 250 12.11 -7.41 30.72
CA TYR A 250 12.91 -7.22 29.52
C TYR A 250 14.18 -8.10 29.53
N ALA A 251 14.90 -8.13 28.41
CA ALA A 251 16.13 -8.93 28.28
C ALA A 251 17.24 -8.52 29.26
N ASP A 252 17.25 -7.25 29.68
CA ASP A 252 18.15 -6.70 30.69
C ASP A 252 17.72 -7.02 32.15
N GLY A 253 16.59 -7.72 32.33
CA GLY A 253 16.05 -8.10 33.63
C GLY A 253 15.17 -7.03 34.30
N SER A 254 15.00 -5.85 33.71
CA SER A 254 14.10 -4.81 34.24
C SER A 254 12.62 -5.20 34.11
N PRO A 255 11.73 -4.82 35.05
CA PRO A 255 10.30 -5.15 34.97
C PRO A 255 9.62 -4.38 33.83
N VAL A 256 8.73 -5.05 33.10
CA VAL A 256 7.87 -4.40 32.11
C VAL A 256 6.80 -3.62 32.85
N LEU A 257 6.72 -2.32 32.61
CA LEU A 257 5.73 -1.45 33.23
C LEU A 257 4.48 -1.35 32.34
N ALA A 258 3.30 -1.37 32.96
CA ALA A 258 2.08 -0.96 32.30
C ALA A 258 2.20 0.53 31.96
N THR A 259 1.80 0.90 30.76
CA THR A 259 1.88 2.27 30.28
C THR A 259 0.51 2.75 29.83
N VAL A 260 0.29 4.06 29.92
CA VAL A 260 -0.85 4.75 29.33
C VAL A 260 -0.33 5.66 28.24
N GLN A 261 -0.99 5.64 27.09
CA GLN A 261 -0.77 6.63 26.05
C GLN A 261 -1.64 7.86 26.34
N ARG A 262 -1.00 9.00 26.56
CA ARG A 262 -1.68 10.30 26.65
C ARG A 262 -1.54 11.03 25.33
N LEU A 263 -2.65 11.54 24.81
CA LEU A 263 -2.63 12.39 23.63
C LEU A 263 -2.03 13.75 24.02
N ASN A 264 -0.87 14.10 23.47
CA ASN A 264 -0.25 15.40 23.65
C ASN A 264 -0.80 16.43 22.67
N TYR A 265 -0.99 16.00 21.43
CA TYR A 265 -1.39 16.88 20.34
C TYR A 265 -2.03 16.06 19.22
N ALA A 266 -3.24 16.43 18.81
CA ALA A 266 -3.82 15.99 17.56
C ALA A 266 -3.93 17.23 16.66
N PRO A 267 -3.43 17.19 15.41
CA PRO A 267 -3.67 18.30 14.50
C PRO A 267 -5.17 18.36 14.18
N PRO A 268 -5.73 19.57 13.97
CA PRO A 268 -7.18 19.74 13.81
C PRO A 268 -7.68 19.05 12.55
N LEU A 269 -8.80 18.34 12.67
CA LEU A 269 -9.53 17.81 11.51
C LEU A 269 -10.22 18.95 10.76
N LEU A 270 -9.95 19.07 9.46
CA LEU A 270 -10.70 20.00 8.61
C LEU A 270 -11.87 19.24 7.98
N VAL A 271 -13.08 19.73 8.19
CA VAL A 271 -14.29 19.19 7.59
C VAL A 271 -14.94 20.28 6.76
N GLN A 272 -15.20 20.02 5.49
CA GLN A 272 -15.73 21.01 4.56
C GLN A 272 -16.82 20.42 3.67
N CYS A 273 -17.82 21.23 3.34
CA CYS A 273 -18.78 20.91 2.29
C CYS A 273 -18.11 20.96 0.91
N ARG A 274 -18.17 19.85 0.15
CA ARG A 274 -17.63 19.73 -1.20
C ARG A 274 -18.45 20.49 -2.25
N SER A 275 -19.70 20.85 -1.94
CA SER A 275 -20.53 21.64 -2.86
C SER A 275 -19.85 22.96 -3.19
N SER A 276 -19.68 23.24 -4.49
CA SER A 276 -19.01 24.45 -4.98
C SER A 276 -19.71 25.74 -4.55
N THR A 277 -21.00 25.67 -4.24
CA THR A 277 -21.83 26.80 -3.79
C THR A 277 -21.80 27.02 -2.28
N CYS A 278 -21.71 25.95 -1.49
CA CYS A 278 -21.77 26.02 -0.03
C CYS A 278 -20.39 26.24 0.59
N ARG A 279 -19.43 25.34 0.33
CA ARG A 279 -18.04 25.38 0.86
C ARG A 279 -17.91 25.58 2.37
N ALA A 280 -18.98 25.42 3.14
CA ALA A 280 -19.00 25.61 4.58
C ALA A 280 -17.95 24.75 5.27
N VAL A 281 -17.20 25.36 6.19
CA VAL A 281 -16.24 24.66 7.04
C VAL A 281 -16.93 24.32 8.36
N VAL A 282 -17.01 23.03 8.67
CA VAL A 282 -17.59 22.53 9.91
C VAL A 282 -16.51 22.56 10.98
N ARG A 283 -16.80 23.21 12.12
CA ARG A 283 -15.88 23.24 13.25
C ARG A 283 -15.75 21.85 13.85
N GLU A 284 -14.56 21.51 14.33
CA GLU A 284 -14.26 20.19 14.90
C GLU A 284 -15.21 19.81 16.05
N SER A 285 -15.61 20.77 16.89
CA SER A 285 -16.58 20.54 17.97
C SER A 285 -17.97 20.15 17.47
N ASP A 286 -18.41 20.73 16.36
CA ASP A 286 -19.71 20.44 15.77
C ASP A 286 -19.65 19.12 15.01
N TRP A 287 -18.55 18.87 14.30
CA TRP A 287 -18.26 17.58 13.69
C TRP A 287 -18.30 16.42 14.69
N ALA A 288 -17.66 16.57 15.86
CA ALA A 288 -17.70 15.55 16.91
C ALA A 288 -19.13 15.26 17.39
N ARG A 289 -19.97 16.29 17.53
CA ARG A 289 -21.39 16.13 17.90
C ARG A 289 -22.17 15.42 16.80
N MET A 290 -21.94 15.78 15.53
CA MET A 290 -22.61 15.18 14.38
C MET A 290 -22.30 13.69 14.25
N ILE A 291 -21.05 13.27 14.44
CA ILE A 291 -20.68 11.84 14.46
C ILE A 291 -21.42 11.10 15.57
N LEU A 292 -21.46 11.66 16.79
CA LEU A 292 -22.14 11.03 17.92
C LEU A 292 -23.65 10.87 17.71
N GLN A 293 -24.26 11.68 16.85
CA GLN A 293 -25.68 11.62 16.51
C GLN A 293 -25.99 10.71 15.31
N ALA A 294 -24.99 10.46 14.45
CA ALA A 294 -25.12 9.64 13.24
C ALA A 294 -24.79 8.15 13.46
N GLY A 295 -24.17 7.80 14.59
CA GLY A 295 -23.88 6.41 15.01
C GLY A 295 -24.92 5.87 15.97
#